data_AF-A0A2H0L4D3-F1
#
_entry.id   AF-A0A2H0L4D3-F1
#
_cell.length_a   1.000
_cell.length_b   1.000
_cell.length_c   1.000
_cell.angle_alpha   90.00
_cell.angle_beta   90.00
_cell.angle_gamma   90.00
#
_symmetry.space_group_name_H-M   'P 1'
#
loop_
_entity.id
_entity.type
_entity.pdbx_description
1 polymer ?
#
loop_
_entity_poly.entity_id
_entity_poly.type
_entity_poly.pdbx_seq_one_letter_code
_entity_poly.pdbx_strand_id
1 'polypeptide(L)' 'MGAGDKAVVATVVGSVESESGNRYEVRWDQVTREVYVFRERLVFVGMAVSVGEAVGKVRAWVRER' A
#
# COMPACT_ATOMS: atom_id res chain seq x y z
N MET A 1 16.16 -18.16 -16.27
CA MET A 1 15.97 -17.37 -15.02
C MET A 1 14.63 -16.68 -15.16
N GLY A 2 13.63 -17.22 -14.47
CA GLY A 2 12.24 -16.77 -14.55
C GLY A 2 12.06 -15.38 -13.96
N ALA A 3 11.03 -14.70 -14.45
CA ALA A 3 10.52 -13.39 -14.03
C ALA A 3 11.19 -12.84 -12.78
N GLY A 4 11.96 -11.76 -12.96
CA GLY A 4 12.35 -10.90 -11.85
C GLY A 4 11.10 -10.36 -11.19
N ASP A 5 10.61 -11.07 -10.17
CA ASP A 5 10.03 -10.46 -8.99
C ASP A 5 11.02 -9.38 -8.57
N LYS A 6 10.86 -8.16 -9.10
CA LYS A 6 11.26 -6.98 -8.34
C LYS A 6 10.44 -7.13 -7.07
N ALA A 7 11.04 -7.74 -6.05
CA ALA A 7 10.56 -7.67 -4.70
C ALA A 7 10.39 -6.17 -4.47
N VAL A 8 9.15 -5.69 -4.58
CA VAL A 8 8.84 -4.30 -4.27
C VAL A 8 9.34 -4.16 -2.85
N VAL A 9 10.38 -3.35 -2.62
CA VAL A 9 10.94 -3.14 -1.29
C VAL A 9 10.03 -2.17 -0.52
N ALA A 10 8.72 -2.30 -0.76
CA ALA A 10 7.69 -1.56 -0.06
C ALA A 10 7.55 -2.18 1.32
N THR A 11 7.98 -1.43 2.31
CA THR A 11 7.90 -1.83 3.70
C THR A 11 6.46 -1.70 4.17
N VAL A 12 6.00 -2.62 5.02
CA VAL A 12 4.70 -2.46 5.68
C VAL A 12 4.83 -1.29 6.66
N VAL A 13 4.11 -0.21 6.40
CA VAL A 13 4.16 1.02 7.21
C VAL A 13 2.90 1.22 8.06
N GLY A 14 1.90 0.37 7.90
CA GLY A 14 0.69 0.38 8.70
C GLY A 14 -0.39 -0.55 8.15
N SER A 15 -1.59 -0.45 8.72
CA SER A 15 -2.78 -1.11 8.20
C SER A 15 -4.00 -0.22 8.32
N VAL A 16 -4.94 -0.37 7.39
CA VAL A 16 -6.23 0.31 7.37
C VAL A 16 -7.34 -0.73 7.40
N GLU A 17 -8.42 -0.46 8.13
CA GLU A 17 -9.63 -1.28 8.12
C GLU A 17 -10.74 -0.56 7.34
N SER A 18 -11.48 -1.28 6.51
CA SER A 18 -12.70 -0.75 5.88
C SER A 18 -13.89 -0.84 6.83
N GLU A 19 -14.98 -0.15 6.51
CA GLU A 19 -16.22 -0.19 7.31
C GLU A 19 -16.84 -1.60 7.38
N SER A 20 -16.57 -2.44 6.37
CA SER A 20 -16.98 -3.84 6.35
C SER A 20 -16.08 -4.77 7.19
N GLY A 21 -15.10 -4.23 7.92
CA GLY A 21 -14.16 -4.99 8.76
C GLY A 21 -13.01 -5.65 8.00
N ASN A 22 -12.79 -5.30 6.72
CA ASN A 22 -11.67 -5.86 5.96
C ASN A 22 -10.38 -5.10 6.30
N ARG A 23 -9.33 -5.84 6.66
CA ARG A 23 -8.01 -5.28 6.93
C ARG A 23 -7.13 -5.24 5.68
N TYR A 24 -6.46 -4.12 5.48
CA TYR A 24 -5.56 -3.83 4.38
C TYR A 24 -4.20 -3.40 4.90
N GLU A 25 -3.12 -4.00 4.43
CA GLU A 25 -1.75 -3.55 4.73
C GLU A 25 -1.38 -2.36 3.85
N VAL A 26 -0.81 -1.33 4.46
CA VAL A 26 -0.21 -0.19 3.77
C VAL A 26 1.25 -0.52 3.55
N ARG A 27 1.66 -0.59 2.27
CA ARG A 27 3.04 -0.82 1.89
C ARG A 27 3.58 0.40 1.16
N TRP A 28 4.74 0.89 1.56
CA TRP A 28 5.36 2.07 0.97
C TRP A 28 6.82 1.81 0.64
N ASP A 29 7.19 2.09 -0.61
CA ASP A 29 8.57 2.05 -1.08
C ASP A 29 9.19 3.43 -0.88
N GLN A 30 10.24 3.51 -0.04
CA GLN A 30 10.90 4.78 0.27
C GLN A 30 11.78 5.31 -0.88
N VAL A 31 12.18 4.43 -1.80
CA VAL A 31 13.03 4.76 -2.95
C VAL A 31 12.18 5.32 -4.08
N THR A 32 11.14 4.58 -4.49
CA THR A 32 10.27 4.99 -5.60
C THR A 32 9.13 5.90 -5.16
N ARG A 33 8.89 6.00 -3.85
CA ARG A 33 7.76 6.70 -3.23
C ARG A 33 6.41 6.07 -3.54
N GLU A 34 6.39 4.88 -4.11
CA GLU A 34 5.16 4.19 -4.49
C GLU A 34 4.45 3.62 -3.27
N VAL A 35 3.14 3.83 -3.23
CA VAL A 35 2.22 3.37 -2.19
C VAL A 35 1.38 2.25 -2.76
N TYR A 36 1.35 1.16 -2.01
CA TYR A 36 0.56 -0.01 -2.32
C TYR A 36 -0.33 -0.38 -1.16
N VAL A 37 -1.43 -1.02 -1.50
CA VAL A 37 -2.31 -1.70 -0.55
C VAL A 37 -2.25 -3.19 -0.81
N PHE A 38 -2.17 -3.99 0.26
CA PHE A 38 -2.20 -5.45 0.17
C PHE A 38 -3.33 -6.02 1.03
N ARG A 39 -4.13 -6.92 0.46
CA ARG A 39 -5.12 -7.75 1.17
C ARG A 39 -5.05 -9.18 0.66
N GLU A 40 -5.25 -9.36 -0.65
CA GLU A 40 -5.06 -10.63 -1.36
C GLU A 40 -4.02 -10.49 -2.47
N ARG A 41 -3.95 -9.30 -3.07
CA ARG A 41 -2.98 -8.90 -4.08
C ARG A 41 -2.45 -7.51 -3.77
N LEU A 42 -1.26 -7.21 -4.27
CA LEU A 42 -0.68 -5.87 -4.22
C LEU A 42 -1.41 -4.97 -5.22
N VAL A 43 -1.93 -3.83 -4.78
CA VAL A 43 -2.57 -2.84 -5.65
C VAL A 43 -1.87 -1.50 -5.47
N PHE A 44 -1.48 -0.89 -6.58
CA PHE A 44 -0.91 0.46 -6.58
C PHE A 44 -2.00 1.48 -6.24
N VAL A 45 -1.74 2.34 -5.26
CA VAL A 45 -2.66 3.39 -4.80
C VAL A 45 -2.21 4.77 -5.26
N GLY A 46 -0.89 4.99 -5.35
CA GLY A 46 -0.33 6.28 -5.77
C GLY A 46 1.09 6.45 -5.27
N MET A 47 1.57 7.70 -5.22
CA MET A 47 2.87 8.04 -4.64
C MET A 47 2.70 8.87 -3.37
N ALA A 48 3.62 8.75 -2.41
CA ALA A 48 3.65 9.54 -1.19
C ALA A 48 5.08 9.90 -0.78
N VAL A 49 5.29 11.08 -0.20
CA VAL A 49 6.60 11.52 0.29
C VAL A 49 6.83 11.18 1.76
N SER A 50 5.81 10.68 2.46
CA SER A 50 5.87 10.31 3.86
C SER A 50 4.97 9.12 4.18
N VAL A 51 5.27 8.44 5.30
CA VAL A 51 4.44 7.35 5.83
C VAL A 51 3.01 7.83 6.10
N GLY A 52 2.84 9.00 6.71
CA GLY A 52 1.51 9.54 7.02
C GLY A 52 0.67 9.79 5.77
N GLU A 53 1.28 10.31 4.71
CA GLU A 53 0.62 10.49 3.42
C GLU A 53 0.29 9.14 2.77
N ALA A 54 1.20 8.15 2.82
CA ALA A 54 0.96 6.81 2.29
C ALA A 54 -0.27 6.15 2.96
N VAL A 55 -0.33 6.19 4.30
CA VAL A 55 -1.46 5.68 5.08
C VAL A 55 -2.74 6.45 4.76
N GLY A 56 -2.67 7.78 4.64
CA GLY A 56 -3.80 8.63 4.26
C GLY A 56 -4.39 8.27 2.89
N LYS A 57 -3.53 8.02 1.89
CA LYS A 57 -3.94 7.61 0.55
C LYS A 57 -4.60 6.23 0.54
N VAL A 58 -4.01 5.26 1.24
CA VAL A 58 -4.65 3.93 1.37
C VAL A 58 -5.98 4.05 2.12
N ARG A 59 -6.08 4.89 3.15
CA ARG A 59 -7.34 5.14 3.87
C ARG A 59 -8.43 5.71 2.96
N ALA A 60 -8.10 6.68 2.10
CA ALA A 60 -9.03 7.20 1.11
C ALA A 60 -9.44 6.12 0.10
N TRP A 61 -8.47 5.39 -0.44
CA TRP A 61 -8.70 4.30 -1.40
C TRP A 61 -9.60 3.19 -0.84
N VAL A 62 -9.40 2.81 0.43
CA VAL A 62 -10.23 1.78 1.10
C VAL A 62 -11.65 2.29 1.34
N ARG A 63 -11.85 3.60 1.56
CA ARG A 63 -13.18 4.19 1.77
C ARG A 63 -14.01 4.22 0.48
N GLU A 64 -13.36 4.34 -0.67
CA GLU A 64 -14.02 4.37 -1.99
C GLU A 64 -14.35 2.98 -2.54
N ARG A 65 -14.06 1.90 -1.79
CA ARG A 65 -14.16 0.49 -2.20
C ARG A 65 -15.16 -0.26 -1.33
#